data_AF-A0AAD8VVS0-F1
#
_entry.id   AF-A0AAD8VVS0-F1
#
_cell.length_a   1.000
_cell.length_b   1.000
_cell.length_c   1.000
_cell.angle_alpha   90.00
_cell.angle_beta   90.00
_cell.angle_gamma   90.00
#
_symmetry.space_group_name_H-M   'P 1'
#
loop_
_entity.id
_entity.type
_entity.pdbx_description
1 polymer ?
#
loop_
_entity_poly.entity_id
_entity_poly.type
_entity_poly.pdbx_seq_one_letter_code
_entity_poly.pdbx_strand_id
1 'polypeptide(L)'
;MFDKLKFNMPKFKGEDDVEAYLSWALKVDKIFRIHNYCGAKKVAMASLEFEDYANTWWEQVLTLREEKDEPPIDTWEEMKEEMQARFVPTHYMTDLFNKLQKLKQGTKTVEEFYKEMELTMMRANIQESENQTIARFFNGLNYPIKRIVEFQQYSNMVELVHQASKAERQVNEDIKYSKSKSYFASKLATTTPTTSVKPAVSSTPSKQPTIQSRMKQTVSSSKASTV
;
A
#
# COMPACT_ATOMS: atom_id res chain seq x y z
N MET A 1 20.42 23.23 -34.35
CA MET A 1 21.43 22.76 -33.38
C MET A 1 20.67 22.16 -32.22
N PHE A 2 20.69 20.84 -32.05
CA PHE A 2 20.17 20.24 -30.83
C PHE A 2 21.21 20.53 -29.75
N ASP A 3 20.84 21.36 -28.78
CA ASP A 3 21.63 21.52 -27.57
C ASP A 3 21.98 20.13 -27.03
N LYS A 4 23.27 19.94 -26.74
CA LYS A 4 23.84 18.69 -26.24
C LYS A 4 23.23 18.47 -24.86
N LEU A 5 22.05 17.84 -24.84
CA LEU A 5 21.31 17.49 -23.64
C LEU A 5 22.23 16.61 -22.79
N LYS A 6 22.89 17.22 -21.80
CA LYS A 6 23.73 16.51 -20.85
C LYS A 6 22.79 15.78 -19.90
N PHE A 7 22.47 14.55 -20.26
CA PHE A 7 21.79 13.65 -19.33
C PHE A 7 22.78 13.26 -18.25
N ASN A 8 22.50 13.68 -17.03
CA ASN A 8 23.20 13.16 -15.86
C ASN A 8 22.56 11.82 -15.53
N MET A 9 23.38 10.78 -15.54
CA MET A 9 22.95 9.44 -15.16
C MET A 9 22.65 9.44 -13.65
N PRO A 10 21.54 8.84 -13.20
CA PRO A 10 21.20 8.82 -11.79
C PRO A 10 22.18 7.92 -11.02
N LYS A 11 22.51 8.34 -9.79
CA LYS A 11 23.35 7.58 -8.88
C LYS A 11 22.57 6.47 -8.18
N PHE A 12 23.26 5.39 -7.82
CA PHE A 12 22.69 4.29 -7.04
C PHE A 12 23.62 3.84 -5.92
N LYS A 13 23.15 3.90 -4.69
CA LYS A 13 23.93 3.59 -3.47
C LYS A 13 23.85 2.12 -3.04
N GLY A 14 22.87 1.37 -3.56
CA GLY A 14 22.60 0.00 -3.11
C GLY A 14 21.75 -0.06 -1.83
N GLU A 15 20.75 0.81 -1.71
CA GLU A 15 19.80 0.82 -0.60
C GLU A 15 18.93 -0.45 -0.59
N ASP A 16 18.44 -0.86 0.58
CA ASP A 16 17.54 -2.03 0.76
C ASP A 16 16.13 -1.81 0.20
N ASP A 17 15.83 -0.61 -0.33
CA ASP A 17 14.56 -0.30 -0.97
C ASP A 17 14.53 -0.77 -2.43
N VAL A 18 13.71 -1.78 -2.69
CA VAL A 18 13.45 -2.31 -4.04
C VAL A 18 13.00 -1.21 -5.00
N GLU A 19 12.20 -0.26 -4.52
CA GLU A 19 11.70 0.84 -5.34
C GLU A 19 12.82 1.80 -5.76
N ALA A 20 13.86 1.96 -4.95
CA ALA A 20 15.03 2.74 -5.30
C ALA A 20 15.77 2.13 -6.50
N TYR A 21 16.00 0.81 -6.49
CA TYR A 21 16.60 0.09 -7.61
C TYR A 21 15.72 0.17 -8.88
N LEU A 22 14.42 -0.15 -8.76
CA LEU A 22 13.51 -0.14 -9.93
C LEU A 22 13.39 1.26 -10.54
N SER A 23 13.33 2.30 -9.71
CA SER A 23 13.30 3.71 -10.16
C SER A 23 14.60 4.10 -10.85
N TRP A 24 15.74 3.69 -10.30
CA TRP A 24 17.06 3.92 -10.92
C TRP A 24 17.15 3.22 -12.28
N ALA A 25 16.89 1.91 -12.35
CA ALA A 25 16.97 1.13 -13.58
C ALA A 25 16.07 1.70 -14.68
N LEU A 26 14.85 2.11 -14.35
CA LEU A 26 13.92 2.75 -15.29
C LEU A 26 14.45 4.09 -15.83
N LYS A 27 15.09 4.91 -14.99
CA LYS A 27 15.68 6.18 -15.42
C LYS A 27 16.87 5.94 -16.34
N VAL A 28 17.73 4.97 -16.01
CA VAL A 28 18.87 4.57 -16.86
C VAL A 28 18.38 4.03 -18.20
N ASP A 29 17.37 3.15 -18.22
CA ASP A 29 16.74 2.64 -19.44
C ASP A 29 16.23 3.80 -20.33
N LYS A 30 15.59 4.81 -19.74
CA LYS A 30 15.12 6.00 -20.48
C LYS A 30 16.28 6.79 -21.11
N ILE A 31 17.40 6.93 -20.42
CA ILE A 31 18.60 7.59 -20.96
C ILE A 31 19.16 6.77 -22.12
N PHE A 32 19.32 5.47 -21.95
CA PHE A 32 19.83 4.58 -23.01
C PHE A 32 18.92 4.46 -24.22
N ARG A 33 17.60 4.66 -24.10
CA ARG A 33 16.69 4.70 -25.26
C ARG A 33 16.97 5.88 -26.20
N ILE A 34 17.51 6.98 -25.69
CA ILE A 34 17.79 8.19 -26.47
C ILE A 34 19.15 8.08 -27.18
N HIS A 35 19.99 7.10 -26.81
CA HIS A 35 21.36 6.99 -27.26
C HIS A 35 21.71 5.61 -27.82
N ASN A 36 22.32 5.58 -29.01
CA ASN A 36 22.77 4.33 -29.63
C ASN A 36 24.16 3.89 -29.10
N TYR A 37 24.25 3.62 -27.79
CA TYR A 37 25.46 3.09 -27.17
C TYR A 37 25.55 1.56 -27.32
N CYS A 38 26.76 1.03 -27.53
CA CYS A 38 27.00 -0.41 -27.44
C CYS A 38 26.78 -0.92 -26.01
N GLY A 39 26.51 -2.21 -25.85
CA GLY A 39 26.25 -2.85 -24.55
C GLY A 39 27.33 -2.55 -23.52
N ALA A 40 28.60 -2.83 -23.86
CA ALA A 40 29.72 -2.63 -22.94
C ALA A 40 29.86 -1.17 -22.47
N LYS A 41 29.55 -0.20 -23.35
CA LYS A 41 29.55 1.21 -22.98
C LYS A 41 28.38 1.56 -22.05
N LYS A 42 27.21 0.95 -22.23
CA LYS A 42 26.08 1.12 -21.31
C LYS A 42 26.44 0.61 -19.91
N VAL A 43 27.01 -0.58 -19.82
CA VAL A 43 27.47 -1.19 -18.55
C VAL A 43 28.46 -0.26 -17.85
N ALA A 44 29.52 0.17 -18.55
CA ALA A 44 30.53 1.05 -17.98
C ALA A 44 29.97 2.41 -17.52
N MET A 45 29.03 3.02 -18.26
CA MET A 45 28.43 4.28 -17.84
C MET A 45 27.51 4.13 -16.63
N ALA A 46 26.78 3.01 -16.54
CA ALA A 46 25.92 2.75 -15.39
C ALA A 46 26.75 2.45 -14.13
N SER A 47 27.82 1.66 -14.25
CA SER A 47 28.68 1.29 -13.11
C SER A 47 29.44 2.49 -12.53
N LEU A 48 29.82 3.47 -13.35
CA LEU A 48 30.46 4.71 -12.88
C LEU A 48 29.57 5.56 -11.95
N GLU A 49 28.25 5.34 -11.97
CA GLU A 49 27.31 6.06 -11.11
C GLU A 49 26.90 5.25 -9.87
N PHE A 50 27.54 4.11 -9.64
CA PHE A 50 27.41 3.42 -8.38
C PHE A 50 28.15 4.15 -7.27
N GLU A 51 27.54 4.16 -6.10
CA GLU A 51 28.09 4.74 -4.89
C GLU A 51 28.04 3.72 -3.75
N ASP A 52 28.83 3.99 -2.72
CA ASP A 52 28.79 3.29 -1.44
C ASP A 52 28.82 1.75 -1.60
N TYR A 53 27.75 1.09 -1.14
CA TYR A 53 27.64 -0.35 -1.11
C TYR A 53 27.50 -0.95 -2.52
N ALA A 54 26.69 -0.33 -3.39
CA ALA A 54 26.51 -0.82 -4.76
C ALA A 54 27.83 -0.86 -5.53
N ASN A 55 28.67 0.17 -5.38
CA ASN A 55 29.96 0.21 -6.05
C ASN A 55 30.88 -0.92 -5.57
N THR A 56 31.01 -1.06 -4.25
CA THR A 56 31.86 -2.10 -3.64
C THR A 56 31.42 -3.51 -4.06
N TRP A 57 30.11 -3.76 -4.05
CA TRP A 57 29.54 -5.04 -4.48
C TRP A 57 29.78 -5.31 -5.97
N TRP A 58 29.59 -4.30 -6.84
CA TRP A 58 29.78 -4.47 -8.28
C TRP A 58 31.22 -4.82 -8.64
N GLU A 59 32.21 -4.13 -8.06
CA GLU A 59 33.64 -4.44 -8.27
C GLU A 59 33.98 -5.87 -7.82
N GLN A 60 33.35 -6.33 -6.72
CA GLN A 60 33.52 -7.71 -6.26
C GLN A 60 32.92 -8.72 -7.24
N VAL A 61 31.76 -8.44 -7.84
CA VAL A 61 31.14 -9.30 -8.87
C VAL A 61 32.09 -9.45 -10.06
N LEU A 62 32.65 -8.35 -10.56
CA LEU A 62 33.59 -8.38 -11.69
C LEU A 62 34.85 -9.21 -11.34
N THR A 63 35.42 -8.99 -10.16
CA THR A 63 36.61 -9.73 -9.69
C THR A 63 36.34 -11.24 -9.60
N LEU A 64 35.22 -11.64 -8.98
CA LEU A 64 34.86 -13.05 -8.83
C LEU A 64 34.56 -13.72 -10.18
N ARG A 65 34.09 -12.95 -11.16
CA ARG A 65 33.81 -13.44 -12.50
C ARG A 65 35.11 -13.72 -13.27
N GLU A 66 36.07 -12.81 -13.18
CA GLU A 66 37.42 -12.99 -13.73
C GLU A 66 38.13 -14.21 -13.10
N GLU A 67 38.05 -14.38 -11.77
CA GLU A 67 38.64 -15.54 -11.08
C GLU A 67 38.06 -16.89 -11.53
N LYS A 68 36.82 -16.89 -12.04
CA LYS A 68 36.11 -18.08 -12.51
C LYS A 68 36.23 -18.33 -14.02
N ASP A 69 36.99 -17.50 -14.74
CA ASP A 69 37.06 -17.51 -16.21
C ASP A 69 35.68 -17.40 -16.88
N GLU A 70 34.73 -16.71 -16.22
CA GLU A 70 33.41 -16.44 -16.76
C GLU A 70 33.46 -15.26 -17.76
N PRO A 71 32.58 -15.22 -18.78
CA PRO A 71 32.55 -14.11 -19.73
C PRO A 71 32.26 -12.79 -19.03
N PRO A 72 32.80 -11.64 -19.48
CA PRO A 72 32.47 -10.35 -18.89
C PRO A 72 30.99 -9.99 -19.11
N ILE A 73 30.43 -9.17 -18.21
CA ILE A 73 29.09 -8.61 -18.39
C ILE A 73 29.20 -7.47 -19.41
N ASP A 74 28.79 -7.73 -20.65
CA ASP A 74 28.95 -6.80 -21.77
C ASP A 74 27.63 -6.26 -22.32
N THR A 75 26.50 -6.74 -21.80
CA THR A 75 25.17 -6.19 -22.11
C THR A 75 24.54 -5.50 -20.91
N TRP A 76 23.68 -4.52 -21.22
CA TRP A 76 22.92 -3.83 -20.19
C TRP A 76 21.88 -4.75 -19.54
N GLU A 77 21.38 -5.71 -20.31
CA GLU A 77 20.42 -6.72 -19.90
C GLU A 77 21.02 -7.66 -18.85
N GLU A 78 22.23 -8.19 -19.07
CA GLU A 78 22.95 -9.02 -18.08
C GLU A 78 23.26 -8.24 -16.79
N MET A 79 23.67 -6.97 -16.91
CA MET A 79 23.88 -6.12 -15.73
C MET A 79 22.59 -5.95 -14.92
N LYS A 80 21.45 -5.76 -15.60
CA LYS A 80 20.15 -5.69 -14.93
C LYS A 80 19.78 -7.00 -14.24
N GLU A 81 20.09 -8.15 -14.83
CA GLU A 81 19.83 -9.46 -14.22
C GLU A 81 20.61 -9.63 -12.91
N GLU A 82 21.92 -9.33 -12.91
CA GLU A 82 22.76 -9.39 -11.70
C GLU A 82 22.27 -8.42 -10.61
N MET A 83 21.96 -7.18 -11.00
CA MET A 83 21.44 -6.19 -10.06
C MET A 83 20.07 -6.59 -9.52
N GLN A 84 19.19 -7.13 -10.36
CA GLN A 84 17.87 -7.59 -9.92
C GLN A 84 18.02 -8.76 -8.95
N ALA A 85 18.90 -9.72 -9.22
CA ALA A 85 19.17 -10.84 -8.32
C ALA A 85 19.70 -10.37 -6.95
N ARG A 86 20.43 -9.26 -6.89
CA ARG A 86 20.96 -8.70 -5.64
C ARG A 86 19.96 -7.84 -4.87
N PHE A 87 19.30 -6.90 -5.55
CA PHE A 87 18.55 -5.80 -4.93
C PHE A 87 17.03 -6.00 -4.96
N VAL A 88 16.52 -7.02 -5.66
CA VAL A 88 15.08 -7.35 -5.67
C VAL A 88 14.86 -8.66 -4.93
N PRO A 89 14.17 -8.63 -3.76
CA PRO A 89 13.80 -9.83 -3.03
C PRO A 89 12.94 -10.76 -3.91
N THR A 90 13.18 -12.07 -3.81
CA THR A 90 12.47 -13.10 -4.57
C THR A 90 10.94 -13.09 -4.36
N HIS A 91 10.48 -12.60 -3.22
CA HIS A 91 9.06 -12.51 -2.87
C HIS A 91 8.39 -11.18 -3.28
N TYR A 92 9.13 -10.24 -3.85
CA TYR A 92 8.60 -8.92 -4.24
C TYR A 92 7.36 -9.01 -5.14
N MET A 93 7.38 -9.89 -6.13
CA MET A 93 6.23 -10.10 -7.03
C MET A 93 5.01 -10.62 -6.27
N THR A 94 5.20 -11.60 -5.39
CA THR A 94 4.15 -12.14 -4.53
C THR A 94 3.55 -11.05 -3.63
N ASP A 95 4.39 -10.17 -3.09
CA ASP A 95 3.95 -9.04 -2.28
C ASP A 95 3.14 -8.02 -3.08
N LEU A 96 3.51 -7.74 -4.33
CA LEU A 96 2.71 -6.88 -5.21
C LEU A 96 1.34 -7.50 -5.51
N PHE A 97 1.27 -8.80 -5.79
CA PHE A 97 -0.01 -9.49 -5.99
C PHE A 97 -0.88 -9.45 -4.73
N ASN A 98 -0.30 -9.74 -3.57
CA ASN A 98 -0.97 -9.67 -2.29
C ASN A 98 -1.46 -8.26 -1.97
N LYS A 99 -0.62 -7.25 -2.25
CA LYS A 99 -0.95 -5.84 -2.09
C LYS A 99 -2.15 -5.48 -2.97
N LEU A 100 -2.12 -5.86 -4.25
CA LEU A 100 -3.20 -5.56 -5.18
C LEU A 100 -4.51 -6.27 -4.80
N GLN A 101 -4.44 -7.52 -4.34
CA GLN A 101 -5.62 -8.28 -3.92
C GLN A 101 -6.28 -7.67 -2.68
N LYS A 102 -5.48 -7.16 -1.74
CA LYS A 102 -5.95 -6.54 -0.50
C LYS A 102 -6.21 -5.03 -0.63
N LEU A 103 -5.94 -4.45 -1.81
CA LEU A 103 -6.00 -3.00 -2.00
C LEU A 103 -7.43 -2.50 -1.80
N LYS A 104 -7.58 -1.53 -0.88
CA LYS A 104 -8.81 -0.82 -0.57
C LYS A 104 -8.50 0.66 -0.47
N GLN A 105 -9.50 1.51 -0.73
CA GLN A 105 -9.38 2.96 -0.62
C GLN A 105 -8.93 3.38 0.80
N GLY A 106 -9.62 2.87 1.84
CA GLY A 106 -9.25 3.13 3.22
C GLY A 106 -9.30 4.63 3.54
N THR A 107 -8.19 5.21 4.02
CA THR A 107 -8.09 6.64 4.32
C THR A 107 -7.65 7.50 3.14
N LYS A 108 -7.31 6.88 2.00
CA LYS A 108 -6.86 7.60 0.80
C LYS A 108 -8.02 8.27 0.09
N THR A 109 -7.73 9.36 -0.60
CA THR A 109 -8.67 9.93 -1.56
C THR A 109 -8.92 8.94 -2.69
N VAL A 110 -10.05 9.09 -3.41
CA VAL A 110 -10.36 8.26 -4.58
C VAL A 110 -9.22 8.31 -5.62
N GLU A 111 -8.65 9.49 -5.83
CA GLU A 111 -7.56 9.74 -6.79
C GLU A 111 -6.27 9.02 -6.38
N GLU A 112 -5.88 9.11 -5.10
CA GLU A 112 -4.70 8.41 -4.57
C GLU A 112 -4.86 6.90 -4.62
N PHE A 113 -6.06 6.40 -4.30
CA PHE A 113 -6.39 4.99 -4.40
C PHE A 113 -6.30 4.49 -5.85
N TYR A 114 -6.86 5.23 -6.82
CA TYR A 114 -6.77 4.88 -8.22
C TYR A 114 -5.31 4.82 -8.70
N LYS A 115 -4.51 5.86 -8.38
CA LYS A 115 -3.08 5.91 -8.73
C LYS A 115 -2.29 4.75 -8.12
N GLU A 116 -2.55 4.41 -6.86
CA GLU A 116 -1.87 3.28 -6.24
C GLU A 116 -2.25 1.95 -6.89
N MET A 117 -3.54 1.76 -7.22
CA MET A 117 -4.01 0.57 -7.92
C MET A 117 -3.32 0.43 -9.29
N GLU A 118 -3.40 1.48 -10.11
CA GLU A 118 -2.83 1.52 -11.45
C GLU A 118 -1.31 1.25 -11.42
N LEU A 119 -0.60 1.93 -10.52
CA LEU A 119 0.84 1.77 -10.38
C LEU A 119 1.23 0.38 -9.86
N THR A 120 0.44 -0.21 -8.96
CA THR A 120 0.68 -1.58 -8.47
C THR A 120 0.46 -2.61 -9.57
N MET A 121 -0.58 -2.43 -10.41
CA MET A 121 -0.83 -3.28 -11.58
C MET A 121 0.32 -3.19 -12.60
N MET A 122 0.80 -1.98 -12.90
CA MET A 122 1.95 -1.77 -13.80
C MET A 122 3.20 -2.47 -13.28
N ARG A 123 3.51 -2.34 -11.98
CA ARG A 123 4.67 -3.01 -11.36
C ARG A 123 4.58 -4.52 -11.39
N ALA A 124 3.39 -5.08 -11.15
CA ALA A 124 3.15 -6.52 -11.20
C ALA A 124 2.98 -7.06 -12.63
N ASN A 125 3.09 -6.19 -13.66
CA ASN A 125 2.82 -6.51 -15.06
C ASN A 125 1.47 -7.21 -15.28
N ILE A 126 0.44 -6.76 -14.55
CA ILE A 126 -0.91 -7.33 -14.62
C ILE A 126 -1.70 -6.65 -15.74
N GLN A 127 -2.21 -7.47 -16.66
CA GLN A 127 -3.09 -7.04 -17.73
C GLN A 127 -4.51 -7.55 -17.43
N GLU A 128 -5.42 -6.63 -17.12
CA GLU A 128 -6.84 -6.90 -16.88
C GLU A 128 -7.68 -6.30 -17.99
N SER A 129 -8.78 -6.96 -18.34
CA SER A 129 -9.82 -6.34 -19.16
C SER A 129 -10.42 -5.15 -18.42
N GLU A 130 -10.92 -4.15 -19.14
CA GLU A 130 -11.50 -2.95 -18.54
C GLU A 130 -12.58 -3.27 -17.49
N ASN A 131 -13.44 -4.26 -17.77
CA ASN A 131 -14.47 -4.71 -16.84
C ASN A 131 -13.89 -5.28 -15.53
N GLN A 132 -12.78 -6.00 -15.59
CA GLN A 132 -12.09 -6.53 -14.40
C GLN A 132 -11.50 -5.39 -13.58
N THR A 133 -10.83 -4.44 -14.23
CA THR A 133 -10.25 -3.27 -13.57
C THR A 133 -11.35 -2.43 -12.91
N ILE A 134 -12.47 -2.19 -13.61
CA ILE A 134 -13.66 -1.50 -13.08
C ILE A 134 -14.19 -2.23 -11.84
N ALA A 135 -14.39 -3.54 -11.92
CA ALA A 135 -14.89 -4.32 -10.80
C ALA A 135 -13.93 -4.26 -9.60
N ARG A 136 -12.62 -4.32 -9.83
CA ARG A 136 -11.60 -4.19 -8.79
C ARG A 136 -11.66 -2.82 -8.11
N PHE A 137 -11.64 -1.74 -8.89
CA PHE A 137 -11.72 -0.38 -8.38
C PHE A 137 -13.01 -0.17 -7.59
N PHE A 138 -14.16 -0.50 -8.17
CA PHE A 138 -15.48 -0.34 -7.55
C PHE A 138 -15.60 -1.13 -6.23
N ASN A 139 -15.06 -2.35 -6.17
CA ASN A 139 -15.06 -3.14 -4.93
C ASN A 139 -13.99 -2.69 -3.92
N GLY A 140 -13.02 -1.89 -4.34
CA GLY A 140 -12.01 -1.28 -3.48
C GLY A 140 -12.45 0.02 -2.83
N LEU A 141 -13.47 0.70 -3.38
CA LEU A 141 -14.03 1.94 -2.85
C LEU A 141 -14.63 1.76 -1.45
N ASN A 142 -14.56 2.83 -0.66
CA ASN A 142 -15.23 2.88 0.63
C ASN A 142 -16.76 2.82 0.44
N TYR A 143 -17.44 2.12 1.35
CA TYR A 143 -18.88 1.84 1.25
C TYR A 143 -19.76 3.09 1.01
N PRO A 144 -19.57 4.24 1.70
CA PRO A 144 -20.38 5.43 1.46
C PRO A 144 -20.28 5.96 0.03
N ILE A 145 -19.09 5.90 -0.57
CA ILE A 145 -18.82 6.34 -1.94
C ILE A 145 -19.40 5.32 -2.92
N LYS A 146 -19.10 4.04 -2.70
CA LYS A 146 -19.60 2.92 -3.51
C LYS A 146 -21.12 2.98 -3.70
N ARG A 147 -21.86 3.23 -2.62
CA ARG A 147 -23.32 3.33 -2.63
C ARG A 147 -23.86 4.46 -3.51
N ILE A 148 -23.14 5.57 -3.64
CA ILE A 148 -23.55 6.71 -4.49
C ILE A 148 -23.22 6.39 -5.95
N VAL A 149 -22.02 5.85 -6.19
CA VAL A 149 -21.49 5.54 -7.52
C VAL A 149 -22.27 4.42 -8.21
N GLU A 150 -22.82 3.47 -7.45
CA GLU A 150 -23.61 2.34 -7.96
C GLU A 150 -24.80 2.78 -8.83
N PHE A 151 -25.36 3.96 -8.58
CA PHE A 151 -26.49 4.50 -9.34
C PHE A 151 -26.07 5.48 -10.44
N GLN A 152 -24.78 5.71 -10.64
CA GLN A 152 -24.26 6.60 -11.70
C GLN A 152 -24.01 5.82 -12.98
N GLN A 153 -24.17 6.50 -14.12
CA GLN A 153 -23.76 5.96 -15.41
C GLN A 153 -22.25 6.19 -15.61
N TYR A 154 -21.55 5.13 -16.00
CA TYR A 154 -20.15 5.15 -16.43
C TYR A 154 -19.94 4.01 -17.44
N SER A 155 -19.14 4.27 -18.47
CA SER A 155 -18.84 3.30 -19.55
C SER A 155 -17.40 2.81 -19.52
N ASN A 156 -16.52 3.51 -18.82
CA ASN A 156 -15.09 3.25 -18.77
C ASN A 156 -14.51 3.61 -17.39
N MET A 157 -13.25 3.25 -17.18
CA MET A 157 -12.57 3.51 -15.91
C MET A 157 -12.48 5.01 -15.58
N VAL A 158 -12.20 5.86 -16.56
CA VAL A 158 -12.00 7.31 -16.36
C VAL A 158 -13.28 7.95 -15.84
N GLU A 159 -14.43 7.60 -16.42
CA GLU A 159 -15.74 8.04 -15.97
C GLU A 159 -16.04 7.54 -14.54
N LEU A 160 -15.74 6.28 -14.24
CA LEU A 160 -15.96 5.71 -12.92
C LEU A 160 -15.16 6.44 -11.83
N VAL A 161 -13.88 6.73 -12.08
CA VAL A 161 -13.02 7.49 -11.15
C VAL A 161 -13.57 8.92 -10.94
N HIS A 162 -14.06 9.56 -12.00
CA HIS A 162 -14.69 10.88 -11.91
C HIS A 162 -15.96 10.86 -11.07
N GLN A 163 -16.85 9.89 -11.29
CA GLN A 163 -18.08 9.74 -10.50
C GLN A 163 -17.77 9.44 -9.04
N ALA A 164 -16.79 8.57 -8.77
CA ALA A 164 -16.32 8.28 -7.41
C ALA A 164 -15.73 9.51 -6.73
N SER A 165 -14.98 10.34 -7.45
CA SER A 165 -14.42 11.59 -6.92
C SER A 165 -15.51 12.61 -6.56
N LYS A 166 -16.58 12.70 -7.35
CA LYS A 166 -17.76 13.52 -7.00
C LYS A 166 -18.48 12.99 -5.76
N ALA A 167 -18.70 11.67 -5.70
CA ALA A 167 -19.32 11.01 -4.56
C ALA A 167 -18.50 11.19 -3.26
N GLU A 168 -17.16 11.15 -3.34
CA GLU A 168 -16.28 11.43 -2.21
C GLU A 168 -16.48 12.85 -1.66
N ARG A 169 -16.58 13.86 -2.54
CA ARG A 169 -16.87 15.24 -2.12
C ARG A 169 -18.20 15.32 -1.40
N GLN A 170 -19.23 14.68 -1.93
CA GLN A 170 -20.56 14.68 -1.31
C GLN A 170 -20.55 14.02 0.08
N VAL A 171 -19.94 12.84 0.22
CA VAL A 171 -19.79 12.16 1.51
C VAL A 171 -19.05 13.05 2.52
N ASN A 172 -17.99 13.74 2.08
CA ASN A 172 -17.23 14.62 2.96
C ASN A 172 -18.04 15.85 3.41
N GLU A 173 -18.84 16.45 2.53
CA GLU A 173 -19.76 17.55 2.90
C GLU A 173 -20.83 17.08 3.90
N ASP A 174 -21.43 15.91 3.69
CA ASP A 174 -22.41 15.33 4.60
C ASP A 174 -21.82 15.08 6.00
N ILE A 175 -20.58 14.59 6.06
CA ILE A 175 -19.85 14.38 7.33
C ILE A 175 -19.59 15.73 8.03
N LYS A 176 -19.16 16.77 7.31
CA LYS A 176 -18.94 18.11 7.88
C LYS A 176 -20.24 18.69 8.44
N TYR A 177 -21.33 18.59 7.68
CA TYR A 177 -22.65 19.07 8.10
C TYR A 177 -23.15 18.33 9.35
N SER A 178 -23.06 17.00 9.37
CA SER A 178 -23.44 16.17 10.51
C SER A 178 -22.64 16.52 11.78
N LYS A 179 -21.31 16.69 11.65
CA LYS A 179 -20.45 17.13 12.74
C LYS A 179 -20.91 18.48 13.29
N SER A 180 -21.11 19.48 12.42
CA SER A 180 -21.58 20.82 12.81
C SER A 180 -22.91 20.76 13.60
N LYS A 181 -23.86 19.94 13.15
CA LYS A 181 -25.14 19.72 13.84
C LYS A 181 -24.97 19.05 15.22
N SER A 182 -24.06 18.08 15.33
CA SER A 182 -23.74 17.42 16.61
C SER A 182 -23.08 18.36 17.62
N TYR A 183 -22.15 19.23 17.18
CA TYR A 183 -21.55 20.26 18.02
C TYR A 183 -22.63 21.23 18.53
N PHE A 184 -23.54 21.67 17.65
CA PHE A 184 -24.62 22.58 18.04
C PHE A 184 -25.60 21.92 19.04
N ALA A 185 -25.96 20.65 18.83
CA ALA A 185 -26.82 19.90 19.75
C ALA A 185 -26.20 19.71 21.14
N SER A 186 -24.90 19.39 21.22
CA SER A 186 -24.18 19.24 22.48
C SER A 186 -24.06 20.56 23.26
N LYS A 187 -23.95 21.69 22.55
CA LYS A 187 -23.90 23.03 23.15
C LYS A 187 -25.24 23.44 23.75
N LEU A 188 -26.36 23.10 23.09
CA LEU A 188 -27.71 23.33 23.62
C LEU A 188 -28.01 22.46 24.86
N ALA A 189 -27.54 21.21 24.89
CA ALA A 189 -27.73 20.33 26.04
C ALA A 189 -27.03 20.87 27.30
N THR A 190 -25.87 21.50 27.16
CA THR A 190 -25.07 22.04 28.27
C THR A 190 -25.67 23.31 28.89
N THR A 191 -26.57 24.01 28.18
CA THR A 191 -27.21 25.25 28.64
C THR A 191 -28.56 25.05 29.34
N THR A 192 -28.98 23.81 29.59
CA THR A 192 -30.21 23.56 30.36
C THR A 192 -29.91 23.63 31.87
N PRO A 193 -30.54 24.55 32.63
CA PRO A 193 -30.41 24.56 34.08
C PRO A 193 -31.11 23.30 34.61
N THR A 194 -30.33 22.37 35.17
CA THR A 194 -30.85 21.20 35.85
C THR A 194 -31.50 21.67 37.16
N THR A 195 -32.83 21.78 37.18
CA THR A 195 -33.58 21.91 38.42
C THR A 195 -33.39 20.61 39.21
N SER A 196 -32.57 20.66 40.26
CA SER A 196 -32.31 19.51 41.11
C SER A 196 -33.58 19.10 41.86
N VAL A 197 -34.18 17.97 41.50
CA VAL A 197 -35.08 17.26 42.41
C VAL A 197 -34.24 16.18 43.10
N LYS A 198 -33.94 16.42 44.38
CA LYS A 198 -33.26 15.46 45.27
C LYS A 198 -34.12 14.19 45.43
N PRO A 199 -33.54 12.98 45.36
CA PRO A 199 -34.14 11.81 45.98
C PRO A 199 -33.81 11.82 47.47
N ALA A 200 -34.83 11.84 48.33
CA ALA A 200 -34.68 11.68 49.77
C ALA A 200 -34.43 10.21 50.13
N VAL A 201 -33.32 9.95 50.82
CA VAL A 201 -32.99 8.66 51.43
C VAL A 201 -33.74 8.54 52.76
N SER A 202 -34.41 7.42 53.01
CA SER A 202 -34.71 6.99 54.37
C SER A 202 -34.51 5.47 54.51
N SER A 203 -33.49 5.11 55.30
CA SER A 203 -33.30 3.82 55.97
C SER A 203 -34.39 3.62 57.03
N THR A 204 -34.79 2.42 57.46
CA THR A 204 -34.12 1.52 58.43
C THR A 204 -34.98 0.20 58.64
N PRO A 205 -34.67 -0.81 59.50
CA PRO A 205 -34.13 -2.12 59.10
C PRO A 205 -34.87 -3.39 59.64
N SER A 206 -34.22 -4.57 59.51
CA SER A 206 -34.38 -5.86 60.25
C SER A 206 -35.39 -6.87 59.65
N LYS A 207 -35.15 -8.18 59.50
CA LYS A 207 -34.10 -9.14 59.95
C LYS A 207 -34.17 -10.41 59.07
N GLN A 208 -33.03 -11.06 58.87
CA GLN A 208 -32.87 -12.43 58.33
C GLN A 208 -33.25 -13.50 59.38
N PRO A 209 -33.45 -14.78 58.97
CA PRO A 209 -32.35 -15.73 59.15
C PRO A 209 -32.12 -16.73 57.99
N THR A 210 -30.86 -17.14 57.93
CA THR A 210 -30.12 -18.03 57.03
C THR A 210 -30.46 -19.53 57.22
N ILE A 211 -30.44 -20.32 56.13
CA ILE A 211 -29.99 -21.73 56.15
C ILE A 211 -29.09 -22.01 54.93
N GLN A 212 -27.96 -22.67 55.20
CA GLN A 212 -26.81 -23.01 54.34
C GLN A 212 -26.99 -24.30 53.51
N SER A 213 -26.19 -24.47 52.44
CA SER A 213 -25.57 -25.74 51.95
C SER A 213 -25.23 -25.57 50.44
N ARG A 214 -24.13 -26.00 49.82
CA ARG A 214 -22.80 -26.55 50.14
C ARG A 214 -22.04 -26.68 48.79
N MET A 215 -20.72 -26.54 48.82
CA MET A 215 -19.76 -26.63 47.70
C MET A 215 -19.72 -28.00 47.00
N LYS A 216 -19.30 -28.05 45.71
CA LYS A 216 -17.97 -28.54 45.25
C LYS A 216 -17.82 -28.63 43.71
N GLN A 217 -16.59 -28.35 43.26
CA GLN A 217 -16.02 -28.56 41.92
C GLN A 217 -16.07 -30.03 41.47
N THR A 218 -16.11 -30.28 40.15
CA THR A 218 -15.28 -31.33 39.52
C THR A 218 -14.87 -30.94 38.10
N VAL A 219 -13.64 -31.34 37.78
CA VAL A 219 -12.91 -31.25 36.51
C VAL A 219 -13.23 -32.52 35.71
N SER A 220 -13.35 -32.45 34.37
CA SER A 220 -13.21 -33.66 33.54
C SER A 220 -12.45 -33.38 32.24
N SER A 221 -11.23 -33.91 32.17
CA SER A 221 -10.47 -34.14 30.95
C SER A 221 -11.07 -35.28 30.15
N SER A 222 -11.16 -35.16 28.82
CA SER A 222 -11.43 -36.30 27.95
C SER A 222 -10.13 -36.74 27.27
N LYS A 223 -9.65 -37.94 27.62
CA LYS A 223 -8.67 -38.72 26.85
C LYS A 223 -9.44 -39.63 25.91
N ALA A 224 -9.07 -39.65 24.63
CA ALA A 224 -9.45 -40.70 23.70
C ALA A 224 -8.25 -41.64 23.50
N SER A 225 -8.49 -42.95 23.56
CA SER A 225 -7.55 -43.98 23.14
C SER A 225 -8.31 -45.18 22.58
N THR A 226 -7.89 -45.57 21.37
CA THR A 226 -7.71 -46.95 20.89
C THR A 226 -8.95 -47.78 20.61
N VAL A 227 -9.13 -48.15 19.34
CA VAL A 227 -8.70 -49.46 18.80
C VAL A 227 -8.07 -49.24 17.43
#